data_AF-A0AAW5MAP2-F1
#
_entry.id   AF-A0AAW5MAP2-F1
#
_cell.length_a   1.000
_cell.length_b   1.000
_cell.length_c   1.000
_cell.angle_alpha   90.00
_cell.angle_beta   90.00
_cell.angle_gamma   90.00
#
_symmetry.space_group_name_H-M   'P 1'
#
loop_
_entity.id
_entity.type
_entity.pdbx_description
1 polymer ?
#
loop_
_entity_poly.entity_id
_entity_poly.type
_entity_poly.pdbx_seq_one_letter_code
_entity_poly.pdbx_strand_id
1 'polypeptide(L)'
;MKAKAKYGQALRLASTTQLTREQWLAIRKLGIGSSDAAVAVGLSPYKCPLSLWLEKTGRKEPEDISHKEAVLWGIELEPVLAQVYAKRTGYKVRRVNAVLQHPEQPFMLANLDREVIGHPDGPGILEIKTASYHSAPQWEEGVPVAYQCQVLHQLAVTGHAWAEVAVLIGGQDFRIYRIERDEEKIQDLTEREAQFWQMVQQDQQPEPDGSSDAANALSWLFPRDDGQTVDLSDSPEFNQLFGELLRLREQKEAVELQESQLKQRLQATLGEATAGLFADGKITWKRSKDRLAPDLDKLGQDHPDLLTRYVKPVPGVRRFTIQPLRQTP
;
A
#
# COMPACT_ATOMS: atom_id res chain seq x y z
N MET A 1 -13.36 -19.28 -38.32
CA MET A 1 -12.36 -19.05 -37.24
C MET A 1 -12.49 -17.61 -36.79
N LYS A 2 -12.96 -17.34 -35.57
CA LYS A 2 -12.97 -15.97 -35.02
C LYS A 2 -11.52 -15.52 -34.90
N ALA A 3 -11.16 -14.37 -35.47
CA ALA A 3 -9.84 -13.78 -35.28
C ALA A 3 -9.57 -13.69 -33.77
N LYS A 4 -8.54 -14.39 -33.25
CA LYS A 4 -8.12 -14.23 -31.85
C LYS A 4 -7.86 -12.74 -31.64
N ALA A 5 -8.56 -12.14 -30.67
CA ALA A 5 -8.38 -10.72 -30.39
C ALA A 5 -6.92 -10.47 -29.97
N LYS A 6 -6.42 -9.27 -30.25
CA LYS A 6 -5.01 -8.89 -30.05
C LYS A 6 -4.55 -8.99 -28.58
N TYR A 7 -5.45 -9.21 -27.63
CA TYR A 7 -5.21 -9.21 -26.17
C TYR A 7 -5.91 -10.38 -25.46
N GLY A 8 -5.90 -11.57 -26.09
CA GLY A 8 -6.60 -12.74 -25.55
C GLY A 8 -8.12 -12.58 -25.62
N GLN A 9 -8.79 -12.66 -24.47
CA GLN A 9 -10.25 -12.48 -24.34
C GLN A 9 -10.67 -11.04 -24.00
N ALA A 10 -9.74 -10.18 -23.58
CA ALA A 10 -10.07 -8.87 -23.05
C ALA A 10 -10.72 -7.94 -24.09
N LEU A 11 -11.67 -7.14 -23.64
CA LEU A 11 -12.21 -6.02 -24.39
C LEU A 11 -11.28 -4.82 -24.27
N ARG A 12 -11.13 -4.05 -25.36
CA ARG A 12 -10.41 -2.77 -25.32
C ARG A 12 -11.39 -1.69 -24.88
N LEU A 13 -11.28 -1.24 -23.64
CA LEU A 13 -12.12 -0.18 -23.09
C LEU A 13 -11.70 1.21 -23.60
N ALA A 14 -10.40 1.50 -23.60
CA ALA A 14 -9.88 2.79 -24.05
C ALA A 14 -8.47 2.67 -24.66
N SER A 15 -8.09 3.63 -25.51
CA SER A 15 -6.70 3.80 -25.96
C SER A 15 -5.91 4.63 -24.95
N THR A 16 -4.67 4.26 -24.64
CA THR A 16 -3.83 5.05 -23.71
C THR A 16 -2.93 6.09 -24.40
N THR A 17 -2.87 6.11 -25.73
CA THR A 17 -1.94 6.96 -26.49
C THR A 17 -2.18 8.47 -26.36
N GLN A 18 -3.41 8.89 -26.05
CA GLN A 18 -3.82 10.30 -25.98
C GLN A 18 -4.70 10.57 -24.75
N LEU A 19 -4.63 9.72 -23.72
CA LEU A 19 -5.39 9.94 -22.49
C LEU A 19 -4.77 11.07 -21.68
N THR A 20 -5.59 12.06 -21.35
CA THR A 20 -5.24 13.02 -20.30
C THR A 20 -5.25 12.33 -18.93
N ARG A 21 -4.55 12.92 -17.95
CA ARG A 21 -4.56 12.42 -16.56
C ARG A 21 -5.97 12.34 -15.98
N GLU A 22 -6.82 13.31 -16.29
CA GLU A 22 -8.21 13.34 -15.83
C GLU A 22 -9.04 12.20 -16.43
N GLN A 23 -8.95 11.98 -17.75
CA GLN A 23 -9.62 10.85 -18.40
C GLN A 23 -9.10 9.50 -17.88
N TRP A 24 -7.80 9.40 -17.62
CA TRP A 24 -7.20 8.21 -17.01
C TRP A 24 -7.77 7.93 -15.62
N LEU A 25 -7.85 8.95 -14.76
CA LEU A 25 -8.44 8.82 -13.43
C LEU A 25 -9.93 8.48 -13.51
N ALA A 26 -10.68 9.09 -14.43
CA ALA A 26 -12.09 8.78 -14.66
C ALA A 26 -12.30 7.31 -15.05
N ILE A 27 -11.49 6.78 -15.98
CA ILE A 27 -11.55 5.36 -16.37
C ILE A 27 -11.23 4.45 -15.18
N ARG A 28 -10.20 4.81 -14.39
CA ARG A 28 -9.83 4.03 -13.19
C ARG A 28 -10.89 4.04 -12.09
N LYS A 29 -11.86 4.96 -12.12
CA LYS A 29 -13.02 4.94 -11.21
C LYS A 29 -14.11 3.97 -11.67
N LEU A 30 -14.08 3.48 -12.90
CA LEU A 30 -15.09 2.56 -13.44
C LEU A 30 -14.93 1.10 -12.97
N GLY A 31 -13.82 0.77 -12.31
CA GLY A 31 -13.51 -0.59 -11.90
C GLY A 31 -12.25 -0.69 -11.04
N ILE A 32 -11.87 -1.91 -10.69
CA ILE A 32 -10.63 -2.28 -10.00
C ILE A 32 -9.55 -2.45 -11.06
N GLY A 33 -8.46 -1.69 -10.93
CA GLY A 33 -7.27 -1.90 -11.77
C GLY A 33 -6.42 -3.05 -11.25
N SER A 34 -5.59 -3.67 -12.09
CA SER A 34 -4.66 -4.73 -11.64
C SER A 34 -3.78 -4.32 -10.46
N SER A 35 -3.31 -3.06 -10.41
CA SER A 35 -2.54 -2.51 -9.27
C SER A 35 -3.35 -2.39 -7.98
N ASP A 36 -4.68 -2.36 -8.07
CA ASP A 36 -5.60 -2.21 -6.96
C ASP A 36 -6.01 -3.58 -6.39
N ALA A 37 -5.74 -4.68 -7.11
CA ALA A 37 -6.19 -6.04 -6.77
C ALA A 37 -5.81 -6.44 -5.35
N ALA A 38 -4.53 -6.29 -4.99
CA ALA A 38 -4.04 -6.60 -3.64
C ALA A 38 -4.70 -5.72 -2.57
N VAL A 39 -5.02 -4.46 -2.89
CA VAL A 39 -5.67 -3.55 -1.95
C VAL A 39 -7.13 -3.93 -1.74
N ALA A 40 -7.85 -4.24 -2.83
CA ALA A 40 -9.26 -4.64 -2.78
C ALA A 40 -9.48 -5.88 -1.90
N VAL A 41 -8.51 -6.79 -1.84
CA VAL A 41 -8.57 -8.02 -1.04
C VAL A 41 -7.79 -7.97 0.28
N GLY A 42 -7.28 -6.79 0.67
CA GLY A 42 -6.60 -6.59 1.97
C GLY A 42 -5.20 -7.21 2.09
N LEU A 43 -4.52 -7.46 0.97
CA LEU A 43 -3.17 -8.06 0.91
C LEU A 43 -2.07 -7.06 0.51
N SER A 44 -2.40 -5.77 0.37
CA SER A 44 -1.42 -4.72 0.08
C SER A 44 -0.78 -4.19 1.36
N PRO A 45 0.56 -4.06 1.41
CA PRO A 45 1.24 -3.45 2.56
C PRO A 45 1.20 -1.91 2.54
N TYR A 46 0.70 -1.30 1.46
CA TYR A 46 0.82 0.14 1.22
C TYR A 46 -0.50 0.91 1.36
N LYS A 47 -1.63 0.24 1.13
CA LYS A 47 -2.96 0.85 1.11
C LYS A 47 -3.99 -0.17 1.54
N CYS A 48 -4.93 0.23 2.39
CA CYS A 48 -6.01 -0.63 2.86
C CYS A 48 -7.27 -0.54 1.96
N PRO A 49 -8.21 -1.50 2.06
CA PRO A 49 -9.48 -1.45 1.32
C PRO A 49 -10.28 -0.16 1.54
N LEU A 50 -10.28 0.37 2.78
CA LEU A 50 -11.00 1.60 3.11
C LEU A 50 -10.49 2.81 2.31
N SER A 51 -9.17 2.97 2.18
CA SER A 51 -8.58 4.02 1.33
C SER A 51 -8.95 3.87 -0.13
N LEU A 52 -8.94 2.64 -0.65
CA LEU A 52 -9.35 2.39 -2.04
C LEU A 52 -10.83 2.68 -2.24
N TRP A 53 -11.69 2.36 -1.27
CA TRP A 53 -13.11 2.65 -1.34
C TRP A 53 -13.38 4.16 -1.38
N LEU A 54 -12.64 4.97 -0.60
CA LEU A 54 -12.70 6.44 -0.69
C LEU A 54 -12.33 6.94 -2.09
N GLU A 55 -11.35 6.31 -2.75
CA GLU A 55 -10.92 6.65 -4.11
C GLU A 55 -11.97 6.25 -5.16
N LYS A 56 -12.52 5.03 -5.08
CA LYS A 56 -13.50 4.53 -6.05
C LYS A 56 -14.87 5.19 -5.93
N THR A 57 -15.24 5.64 -4.73
CA THR A 57 -16.46 6.42 -4.50
C THR A 57 -16.28 7.93 -4.71
N GLY A 58 -15.07 8.40 -5.04
CA GLY A 58 -14.80 9.80 -5.32
C GLY A 58 -14.74 10.72 -4.10
N ARG A 59 -14.71 10.18 -2.88
CA ARG A 59 -14.54 10.95 -1.63
C ARG A 59 -13.11 11.44 -1.41
N LYS A 60 -12.14 10.77 -2.03
CA LYS A 60 -10.73 11.12 -1.97
C LYS A 60 -10.12 10.93 -3.35
N GLU A 61 -9.43 11.94 -3.86
CA GLU A 61 -8.62 11.74 -5.07
C GLU A 61 -7.38 10.91 -4.72
N PRO A 62 -6.95 9.98 -5.59
CA PRO A 62 -5.70 9.26 -5.40
C PRO A 62 -4.53 10.23 -5.23
N GLU A 63 -3.59 9.89 -4.33
CA GLU A 63 -2.38 10.68 -4.12
C GLU A 63 -1.62 10.85 -5.45
N ASP A 64 -1.22 12.08 -5.78
CA ASP A 64 -0.32 12.31 -6.90
C ASP A 64 1.11 11.90 -6.52
N ILE A 65 1.49 10.70 -6.92
CA ILE A 65 2.81 10.12 -6.66
C ILE A 65 3.85 10.43 -7.74
N SER A 66 3.54 11.27 -8.73
CA SER A 66 4.45 11.58 -9.85
C SER A 66 5.77 12.23 -9.40
N HIS A 67 5.77 12.91 -8.26
CA HIS A 67 6.95 13.53 -7.66
C HIS A 67 7.87 12.52 -6.92
N LYS A 68 7.43 11.28 -6.72
CA LYS A 68 8.22 10.25 -6.03
C LYS A 68 9.24 9.68 -7.02
N GLU A 69 10.53 9.77 -6.70
CA GLU A 69 11.64 9.26 -7.51
C GLU A 69 11.43 7.80 -7.97
N ALA A 70 10.92 6.94 -7.08
CA ALA A 70 10.65 5.53 -7.42
C ALA A 70 9.62 5.37 -8.56
N VAL A 71 8.63 6.26 -8.67
CA VAL A 71 7.62 6.25 -9.74
C VAL A 71 8.24 6.76 -11.04
N LEU A 72 9.00 7.86 -10.97
CA LEU A 72 9.73 8.42 -12.11
C LEU A 72 10.65 7.36 -12.72
N TRP A 73 11.53 6.74 -11.91
CA TRP A 73 12.46 5.73 -12.40
C TRP A 73 11.78 4.45 -12.86
N GLY A 74 10.65 4.06 -12.25
CA GLY A 74 9.83 2.96 -12.75
C GLY A 74 9.38 3.18 -14.19
N ILE A 75 8.83 4.37 -14.48
CA ILE A 75 8.35 4.75 -15.83
C ILE A 75 9.52 4.84 -16.83
N GLU A 76 10.60 5.52 -16.47
CA GLU A 76 11.75 5.72 -17.36
C GLU A 76 12.48 4.41 -17.67
N LEU A 77 12.59 3.51 -16.69
CA LEU A 77 13.28 2.23 -16.86
C LEU A 77 12.43 1.15 -17.53
N GLU A 78 11.10 1.23 -17.48
CA GLU A 78 10.22 0.20 -18.07
C GLU A 78 10.52 -0.12 -19.55
N PRO A 79 10.71 0.87 -20.47
CA PRO A 79 11.14 0.58 -21.83
C PRO A 79 12.53 -0.08 -21.93
N VAL A 80 13.46 0.29 -21.06
CA VAL A 80 14.83 -0.25 -21.03
C VAL A 80 14.80 -1.70 -20.56
N LEU A 81 14.09 -1.98 -19.46
CA LEU A 81 13.95 -3.31 -18.89
C LEU A 81 13.20 -4.26 -19.82
N ALA A 82 12.22 -3.77 -20.59
CA ALA A 82 11.58 -4.56 -21.64
C ALA A 82 12.56 -4.99 -22.74
N GLN A 83 13.52 -4.13 -23.11
CA GLN A 83 14.58 -4.48 -24.08
C GLN A 83 15.60 -5.45 -23.47
N VAL A 84 15.98 -5.26 -22.21
CA VAL A 84 16.88 -6.18 -21.49
C VAL A 84 16.25 -7.56 -21.39
N TYR A 85 14.97 -7.63 -21.03
CA TYR A 85 14.18 -8.86 -21.02
C TYR A 85 14.25 -9.55 -22.38
N ALA A 86 13.87 -8.86 -23.46
CA ALA A 86 13.88 -9.41 -24.82
C ALA A 86 15.26 -9.93 -25.25
N LYS A 87 16.34 -9.21 -24.87
CA LYS A 87 17.71 -9.63 -25.16
C LYS A 87 18.12 -10.89 -24.38
N ARG A 88 17.69 -11.02 -23.11
CA ARG A 88 18.05 -12.17 -22.26
C ARG A 88 17.27 -13.43 -22.60
N THR A 89 15.98 -13.29 -22.92
CA THR A 89 15.10 -14.44 -23.21
C THR A 89 15.08 -14.81 -24.69
N GLY A 90 15.40 -13.87 -25.58
CA GLY A 90 15.23 -14.03 -27.02
C GLY A 90 13.79 -13.83 -27.51
N TYR A 91 12.83 -13.61 -26.60
CA TYR A 91 11.43 -13.38 -26.94
C TYR A 91 11.20 -11.94 -27.39
N LYS A 92 10.23 -11.76 -28.28
CA LYS A 92 9.79 -10.43 -28.71
C LYS A 92 8.75 -9.92 -27.73
N VAL A 93 8.71 -8.61 -27.50
CA VAL A 93 7.69 -7.97 -26.67
C VAL A 93 7.06 -6.81 -27.41
N ARG A 94 5.80 -6.50 -27.13
CA ARG A 94 5.09 -5.36 -27.71
C ARG A 94 4.34 -4.55 -26.65
N ARG A 95 4.17 -3.26 -26.91
CA ARG A 95 3.36 -2.36 -26.06
C ARG A 95 1.87 -2.66 -26.21
N VAL A 96 1.15 -2.54 -25.10
CA VAL A 96 -0.31 -2.62 -25.02
C VAL A 96 -0.85 -1.24 -24.69
N ASN A 97 -1.09 -0.42 -25.72
CA ASN A 97 -1.56 0.96 -25.54
C ASN A 97 -3.09 1.01 -25.32
N ALA A 98 -3.57 0.26 -24.34
CA ALA A 98 -4.99 0.11 -24.04
C ALA A 98 -5.24 -0.08 -22.54
N VAL A 99 -6.40 0.43 -22.10
CA VAL A 99 -7.07 -0.10 -20.91
C VAL A 99 -7.89 -1.29 -21.37
N LEU A 100 -7.61 -2.45 -20.80
CA LEU A 100 -8.30 -3.70 -21.05
C LEU A 100 -9.39 -3.90 -19.99
N GLN A 101 -10.47 -4.59 -20.36
CA GLN A 101 -11.58 -4.91 -19.47
C GLN A 101 -11.96 -6.38 -19.63
N HIS A 102 -12.27 -7.05 -18.51
CA HIS A 102 -12.76 -8.43 -18.54
C HIS A 102 -14.12 -8.50 -19.26
N PRO A 103 -14.33 -9.45 -20.19
CA PRO A 103 -15.55 -9.49 -21.00
C PRO A 103 -16.83 -9.76 -20.19
N GLU A 104 -16.73 -10.52 -19.11
CA GLU A 104 -17.88 -10.93 -18.28
C GLU A 104 -17.94 -10.24 -16.91
N GLN A 105 -16.87 -9.54 -16.51
CA GLN A 105 -16.73 -8.89 -15.20
C GLN A 105 -16.30 -7.43 -15.42
N PRO A 106 -17.21 -6.53 -15.81
CA PRO A 106 -16.86 -5.20 -16.31
C PRO A 106 -16.07 -4.34 -15.32
N PHE A 107 -16.13 -4.66 -14.02
CA PHE A 107 -15.36 -3.96 -13.00
C PHE A 107 -13.86 -4.30 -13.02
N MET A 108 -13.42 -5.38 -13.68
CA MET A 108 -12.00 -5.75 -13.73
C MET A 108 -11.32 -5.08 -14.91
N LEU A 109 -10.36 -4.20 -14.61
CA LEU A 109 -9.62 -3.40 -15.58
C LEU A 109 -8.12 -3.71 -15.50
N ALA A 110 -7.46 -3.84 -16.65
CA ALA A 110 -6.02 -4.07 -16.68
C ALA A 110 -5.30 -3.11 -17.62
N ASN A 111 -4.15 -2.64 -17.17
CA ASN A 111 -3.11 -2.06 -18.00
C ASN A 111 -1.90 -2.97 -17.90
N LEU A 112 -1.32 -3.30 -19.05
CA LEU A 112 -0.17 -4.18 -19.14
C LEU A 112 1.03 -3.35 -19.58
N ASP A 113 2.20 -3.60 -18.98
CA ASP A 113 3.43 -2.99 -19.45
C ASP A 113 3.73 -3.50 -20.86
N ARG A 114 3.84 -4.83 -21.02
CA ARG A 114 4.09 -5.46 -22.31
C ARG A 114 3.34 -6.78 -22.45
N GLU A 115 3.17 -7.19 -23.70
CA GLU A 115 2.80 -8.56 -24.06
C GLU A 115 4.02 -9.23 -24.69
N VAL A 116 4.36 -10.41 -24.20
CA VAL A 116 5.39 -11.28 -24.77
C VAL A 116 4.80 -12.02 -25.96
N ILE A 117 5.50 -11.98 -27.09
CA ILE A 117 5.13 -12.64 -28.34
C ILE A 117 6.27 -13.54 -28.81
N GLY A 118 5.94 -14.72 -29.34
CA GLY A 118 6.93 -15.68 -29.84
C GLY A 118 7.52 -16.62 -28.78
N HIS A 119 6.94 -16.68 -27.59
CA HIS A 119 7.20 -17.75 -26.64
C HIS A 119 6.55 -19.07 -27.14
N PRO A 120 7.18 -20.25 -26.96
CA PRO A 120 6.60 -21.55 -27.37
C PRO A 120 5.19 -21.81 -26.82
N ASP A 121 4.94 -21.46 -25.56
CA ASP A 121 3.62 -21.58 -24.89
C ASP A 121 2.58 -20.54 -25.36
N GLY A 122 2.86 -19.79 -26.42
CA GLY A 122 1.99 -18.72 -26.93
C GLY A 122 2.18 -17.38 -26.23
N PRO A 123 1.37 -16.36 -26.55
CA PRO A 123 1.51 -15.02 -25.97
C PRO A 123 1.23 -15.00 -24.46
N GLY A 124 2.02 -14.22 -23.73
CA GLY A 124 1.89 -14.03 -22.28
C GLY A 124 2.10 -12.57 -21.87
N ILE A 125 1.94 -12.29 -20.58
CA ILE A 125 2.08 -10.94 -20.02
C ILE A 125 3.51 -10.72 -19.54
N LEU A 126 4.05 -9.53 -19.71
CA LEU A 126 5.26 -9.10 -19.05
C LEU A 126 4.95 -7.90 -18.16
N GLU A 127 5.11 -8.09 -16.85
CA GLU A 127 5.04 -7.06 -15.81
C GLU A 127 6.46 -6.67 -15.38
N ILE A 128 6.76 -5.38 -15.35
CA ILE A 128 8.10 -4.86 -15.09
C ILE A 128 8.11 -4.08 -13.78
N LYS A 129 9.03 -4.43 -12.88
CA LYS A 129 9.20 -3.76 -11.60
C LYS A 129 10.62 -3.23 -11.43
N THR A 130 10.72 -2.13 -10.70
CA THR A 130 11.98 -1.66 -10.12
C THR A 130 11.86 -1.74 -8.60
N ALA A 131 12.88 -2.27 -7.94
CA ALA A 131 12.89 -2.46 -6.50
C ALA A 131 14.18 -1.88 -5.90
N SER A 132 14.05 -1.29 -4.71
CA SER A 132 15.22 -0.83 -3.95
C SER A 132 16.04 -2.01 -3.43
N TYR A 133 17.30 -1.77 -3.08
CA TYR A 133 18.13 -2.76 -2.40
C TYR A 133 17.49 -3.24 -1.08
N HIS A 134 16.84 -2.35 -0.33
CA HIS A 134 16.18 -2.68 0.94
C HIS A 134 14.97 -3.61 0.77
N SER A 135 14.34 -3.63 -0.40
CA SER A 135 13.24 -4.54 -0.72
C SER A 135 13.70 -5.88 -1.28
N ALA A 136 15.01 -6.09 -1.54
CA ALA A 136 15.53 -7.34 -2.07
C ALA A 136 15.08 -8.60 -1.30
N PRO A 137 15.04 -8.60 0.06
CA PRO A 137 14.60 -9.77 0.81
C PRO A 137 13.17 -10.26 0.48
N GLN A 138 12.29 -9.36 -0.01
CA GLN A 138 10.92 -9.71 -0.37
C GLN A 138 10.85 -10.56 -1.65
N TRP A 139 11.93 -10.61 -2.44
CA TRP A 139 12.00 -11.28 -3.74
C TRP A 139 12.76 -12.62 -3.69
N GLU A 140 13.31 -13.00 -2.53
CA GLU A 140 14.10 -14.24 -2.40
C GLU A 140 13.24 -15.48 -2.60
N GLU A 141 12.00 -15.46 -2.12
CA GLU A 141 11.04 -16.57 -2.25
C GLU A 141 10.14 -16.44 -3.50
N GLY A 142 10.47 -15.54 -4.43
CA GLY A 142 9.70 -15.30 -5.64
C GLY A 142 9.03 -13.92 -5.69
N VAL A 143 7.92 -13.81 -6.41
CA VAL A 143 7.20 -12.54 -6.58
C VAL A 143 6.45 -12.19 -5.28
N PRO A 144 6.60 -10.97 -4.70
CA PRO A 144 5.82 -10.55 -3.55
C PRO A 144 4.30 -10.67 -3.77
N VAL A 145 3.56 -11.06 -2.73
CA VAL A 145 2.11 -11.37 -2.80
C VAL A 145 1.30 -10.26 -3.48
N ALA A 146 1.54 -9.00 -3.15
CA ALA A 146 0.81 -7.88 -3.76
C ALA A 146 0.98 -7.82 -5.29
N TYR A 147 2.18 -8.16 -5.81
CA TYR A 147 2.43 -8.23 -7.24
C TYR A 147 1.90 -9.54 -7.86
N GLN A 148 1.84 -10.64 -7.09
CA GLN A 148 1.14 -11.85 -7.54
C GLN A 148 -0.35 -11.57 -7.77
N CYS A 149 -1.03 -10.89 -6.85
CA CYS A 149 -2.43 -10.47 -7.04
C CYS A 149 -2.60 -9.62 -8.30
N GLN A 150 -1.70 -8.66 -8.52
CA GLN A 150 -1.72 -7.83 -9.72
C GLN A 150 -1.62 -8.67 -11.00
N VAL A 151 -0.70 -9.63 -11.04
CA VAL A 151 -0.47 -10.47 -12.21
C VAL A 151 -1.61 -11.47 -12.43
N LEU A 152 -2.12 -12.10 -11.37
CA LEU A 152 -3.28 -12.99 -11.45
C LEU A 152 -4.53 -12.25 -11.95
N HIS A 153 -4.75 -11.01 -11.50
CA HIS A 153 -5.80 -10.13 -12.03
C HIS A 153 -5.61 -9.87 -13.54
N GLN A 154 -4.39 -9.55 -13.98
CA GLN A 154 -4.10 -9.36 -15.41
C GLN A 154 -4.37 -10.63 -16.22
N LEU A 155 -3.99 -11.81 -15.71
CA LEU A 155 -4.29 -13.11 -16.31
C LEU A 155 -5.79 -13.36 -16.38
N ALA A 156 -6.56 -13.04 -15.33
CA ALA A 156 -8.02 -13.11 -15.32
C ALA A 156 -8.63 -12.24 -16.45
N VAL A 157 -8.28 -10.95 -16.51
CA VAL A 157 -8.79 -10.00 -17.53
C VAL A 157 -8.49 -10.46 -18.95
N THR A 158 -7.27 -10.92 -19.20
CA THR A 158 -6.77 -11.22 -20.55
C THR A 158 -7.02 -12.65 -21.02
N GLY A 159 -7.16 -13.61 -20.11
CA GLY A 159 -7.21 -15.04 -20.44
C GLY A 159 -5.87 -15.62 -20.93
N HIS A 160 -4.74 -14.93 -20.73
CA HIS A 160 -3.42 -15.52 -20.99
C HIS A 160 -3.14 -16.67 -20.01
N ALA A 161 -2.38 -17.67 -20.47
CA ALA A 161 -2.05 -18.85 -19.67
C ALA A 161 -0.90 -18.61 -18.68
N TRP A 162 -0.11 -17.55 -18.87
CA TRP A 162 1.06 -17.27 -18.06
C TRP A 162 1.47 -15.79 -18.16
N ALA A 163 2.25 -15.36 -17.18
CA ALA A 163 2.90 -14.07 -17.12
C ALA A 163 4.32 -14.20 -16.59
N GLU A 164 5.18 -13.25 -16.95
CA GLU A 164 6.50 -13.11 -16.36
C GLU A 164 6.64 -11.74 -15.69
N VAL A 165 7.24 -11.74 -14.50
CA VAL A 165 7.59 -10.55 -13.73
C VAL A 165 9.09 -10.34 -13.84
N ALA A 166 9.49 -9.29 -14.55
CA ALA A 166 10.88 -8.87 -14.65
C ALA A 166 11.14 -7.75 -13.65
N VAL A 167 12.07 -7.96 -12.72
CA VAL A 167 12.41 -6.96 -11.69
C VAL A 167 13.88 -6.57 -11.77
N LEU A 168 14.17 -5.27 -11.71
CA LEU A 168 15.51 -4.74 -11.44
C LEU A 168 15.61 -4.32 -9.97
N ILE A 169 16.39 -5.06 -9.19
CA ILE A 169 16.63 -4.83 -7.77
C ILE A 169 17.96 -4.09 -7.57
N GLY A 170 17.93 -3.00 -6.82
CA GLY A 170 19.13 -2.23 -6.46
C GLY A 170 19.93 -1.70 -7.66
N GLY A 171 19.29 -1.56 -8.83
CA GLY A 171 19.90 -1.01 -10.04
C GLY A 171 20.76 -1.98 -10.87
N GLN A 172 20.94 -3.24 -10.44
CA GLN A 172 21.90 -4.16 -11.07
C GLN A 172 21.49 -5.64 -11.05
N ASP A 173 20.69 -6.05 -10.08
CA ASP A 173 20.21 -7.44 -9.97
C ASP A 173 18.89 -7.59 -10.74
N PHE A 174 18.97 -8.11 -11.96
CA PHE A 174 17.81 -8.31 -12.82
C PHE A 174 17.36 -9.78 -12.80
N ARG A 175 16.14 -10.01 -12.31
CA ARG A 175 15.53 -11.32 -12.15
C ARG A 175 14.24 -11.42 -12.97
N ILE A 176 13.92 -12.62 -13.43
CA ILE A 176 12.66 -12.93 -14.14
C ILE A 176 11.99 -14.08 -13.39
N TYR A 177 10.74 -13.87 -13.02
CA TYR A 177 9.91 -14.87 -12.36
C TYR A 177 8.71 -15.18 -13.25
N ARG A 178 8.33 -16.46 -13.33
CA ARG A 178 7.17 -16.89 -14.10
C ARG A 178 6.01 -17.20 -13.17
N ILE A 179 4.81 -16.76 -13.55
CA ILE A 179 3.54 -17.06 -12.89
C ILE A 179 2.65 -17.74 -13.91
N GLU A 180 2.30 -18.99 -13.65
CA GLU A 180 1.30 -19.72 -14.43
C GLU A 180 -0.10 -19.30 -14.01
N ARG A 181 -1.04 -19.37 -14.95
CA ARG A 181 -2.46 -19.18 -14.68
C ARG A 181 -2.93 -20.27 -13.74
N ASP A 182 -3.47 -19.85 -12.60
CA ASP A 182 -4.02 -20.70 -11.56
C ASP A 182 -5.49 -20.33 -11.41
N GLU A 183 -6.39 -21.16 -11.95
CA GLU A 183 -7.83 -20.87 -11.99
C GLU A 183 -8.44 -20.77 -10.59
N GLU A 184 -7.95 -21.55 -9.63
CA GLU A 184 -8.45 -21.53 -8.25
C GLU A 184 -8.12 -20.19 -7.58
N LYS A 185 -6.86 -19.75 -7.71
CA LYS A 185 -6.44 -18.44 -7.17
C LYS A 185 -7.10 -17.27 -7.90
N ILE A 186 -7.26 -17.38 -9.21
CA ILE A 186 -7.97 -16.35 -10.00
C ILE A 186 -9.43 -16.26 -9.57
N GLN A 187 -10.09 -17.40 -9.33
CA GLN A 187 -11.46 -17.42 -8.85
C GLN A 187 -11.59 -16.78 -7.46
N ASP A 188 -10.78 -17.20 -6.48
CA ASP A 188 -10.79 -16.59 -5.13
C ASP A 188 -10.49 -15.08 -5.17
N LEU A 189 -9.48 -14.67 -5.96
CA LEU A 189 -9.16 -13.25 -6.15
C LEU A 189 -10.34 -12.48 -6.75
N THR A 190 -10.94 -13.00 -7.82
CA THR A 190 -12.06 -12.36 -8.53
C THR A 190 -13.29 -12.25 -7.63
N GLU A 191 -13.59 -13.27 -6.82
CA GLU A 191 -14.71 -13.25 -5.87
C GLU A 191 -14.53 -12.18 -4.80
N ARG A 192 -13.34 -12.08 -4.20
CA ARG A 192 -13.03 -11.05 -3.19
C ARG A 192 -13.03 -9.65 -3.78
N GLU A 193 -12.50 -9.49 -5.00
CA GLU A 193 -12.56 -8.22 -5.73
C GLU A 193 -14.01 -7.83 -6.05
N ALA A 194 -14.86 -8.79 -6.42
CA ALA A 194 -16.29 -8.55 -6.65
C ALA A 194 -17.01 -8.14 -5.36
N GLN A 195 -16.68 -8.73 -4.22
CA GLN A 195 -17.22 -8.32 -2.91
C GLN A 195 -16.84 -6.87 -2.58
N PHE A 196 -15.56 -6.51 -2.76
CA PHE A 196 -15.11 -5.13 -2.59
C PHE A 196 -15.82 -4.18 -3.58
N TRP A 197 -15.96 -4.58 -4.85
CA TRP A 197 -16.65 -3.76 -5.84
C TRP A 197 -18.13 -3.56 -5.51
N GLN A 198 -18.80 -4.58 -4.98
CA GLN A 198 -20.16 -4.47 -4.50
C GLN A 198 -20.27 -3.42 -3.37
N MET A 199 -19.30 -3.39 -2.43
CA MET A 199 -19.25 -2.36 -1.39
C MET A 199 -19.11 -0.95 -1.99
N VAL A 200 -18.29 -0.78 -3.03
CA VAL A 200 -18.19 0.50 -3.77
C VAL A 200 -19.53 0.88 -4.40
N GLN A 201 -20.21 -0.05 -5.07
CA GLN A 201 -21.48 0.20 -5.76
C GLN A 201 -22.64 0.50 -4.80
N GLN A 202 -22.63 -0.13 -3.63
CA GLN A 202 -23.65 0.03 -2.59
C GLN A 202 -23.32 1.18 -1.62
N ASP A 203 -22.18 1.86 -1.82
CA ASP A 203 -21.67 2.88 -0.91
C ASP A 203 -21.48 2.36 0.54
N GLN A 204 -21.17 1.07 0.67
CA GLN A 204 -20.90 0.41 1.95
C GLN A 204 -19.41 0.58 2.31
N GLN A 205 -19.14 1.18 3.46
CA GLN A 205 -17.77 1.36 3.95
C GLN A 205 -17.14 0.01 4.32
N PRO A 206 -15.92 -0.33 3.83
CA PRO A 206 -15.17 -1.48 4.34
C PRO A 206 -14.74 -1.29 5.80
N GLU A 207 -14.65 -2.39 6.54
CA GLU A 207 -14.13 -2.37 7.91
C GLU A 207 -12.66 -1.91 7.95
N PRO A 208 -12.27 -1.04 8.90
CA PRO A 208 -10.88 -0.67 9.11
C PRO A 208 -10.03 -1.88 9.54
N ASP A 209 -8.84 -2.03 8.96
CA ASP A 209 -7.95 -3.18 9.19
C ASP A 209 -6.89 -2.95 10.29
N GLY A 210 -6.96 -1.81 10.98
CA GLY A 210 -5.98 -1.42 12.00
C GLY A 210 -4.64 -0.89 11.46
N SER A 211 -4.47 -0.81 10.13
CA SER A 211 -3.27 -0.23 9.52
C SER A 211 -3.18 1.29 9.74
N SER A 212 -1.97 1.84 9.63
CA SER A 212 -1.78 3.30 9.64
C SER A 212 -2.52 4.01 8.49
N ASP A 213 -2.70 3.32 7.35
CA ASP A 213 -3.46 3.85 6.22
C ASP A 213 -4.97 3.89 6.52
N ALA A 214 -5.52 2.88 7.21
CA ALA A 214 -6.91 2.91 7.68
C ALA A 214 -7.15 4.06 8.68
N ALA A 215 -6.21 4.34 9.59
CA ALA A 215 -6.30 5.50 10.47
C ALA A 215 -6.32 6.83 9.70
N ASN A 216 -5.51 6.95 8.65
CA ASN A 216 -5.51 8.12 7.77
C ASN A 216 -6.83 8.22 6.96
N ALA A 217 -7.37 7.10 6.49
CA ALA A 217 -8.64 7.05 5.78
C ALA A 217 -9.82 7.47 6.66
N LEU A 218 -9.88 6.99 7.91
CA LEU A 218 -10.87 7.42 8.89
C LEU A 218 -10.76 8.92 9.22
N SER A 219 -9.53 9.42 9.35
CA SER A 219 -9.28 10.86 9.57
C SER A 219 -9.74 11.71 8.38
N TRP A 220 -9.64 11.19 7.16
CA TRP A 220 -10.16 11.83 5.96
C TRP A 220 -11.69 11.82 5.92
N LEU A 221 -12.30 10.70 6.28
CA LEU A 221 -13.75 10.53 6.26
C LEU A 221 -14.45 11.37 7.33
N PHE A 222 -13.82 11.49 8.51
CA PHE A 222 -14.38 12.23 9.64
C PHE A 222 -13.41 13.31 10.15
N PRO A 223 -13.14 14.37 9.37
CA PRO A 223 -12.08 15.35 9.66
C PRO A 223 -12.42 16.30 10.83
N ARG A 224 -13.70 16.39 11.21
CA ARG A 224 -14.21 17.25 12.29
C ARG A 224 -15.17 16.46 13.16
N ASP A 225 -15.28 16.85 14.43
CA ASP A 225 -16.41 16.47 15.28
C ASP A 225 -17.53 17.52 15.19
N ASP A 226 -18.72 17.16 15.67
CA ASP A 226 -19.91 18.01 15.76
C ASP A 226 -20.29 18.34 17.21
N GLY A 227 -19.44 17.96 18.18
CA GLY A 227 -19.67 18.11 19.62
C GLY A 227 -20.74 17.20 20.21
N GLN A 228 -21.36 16.29 19.43
CA GLN A 228 -22.37 15.36 19.95
C GLN A 228 -21.73 14.12 20.59
N THR A 229 -22.42 13.60 21.60
CA THR A 229 -22.07 12.31 22.22
C THR A 229 -23.04 11.25 21.73
N VAL A 230 -22.52 10.20 21.13
CA VAL A 230 -23.28 8.98 20.81
C VAL A 230 -23.32 8.11 22.06
N ASP A 231 -24.52 7.81 22.57
CA ASP A 231 -24.69 6.88 23.68
C ASP A 231 -24.69 5.43 23.18
N LEU A 232 -23.68 4.67 23.58
CA LEU A 232 -23.50 3.26 23.23
C LEU A 232 -23.68 2.34 24.45
N SER A 233 -24.14 2.87 25.60
CA SER A 233 -24.21 2.12 26.86
C SER A 233 -25.06 0.86 26.76
N ASP A 234 -26.10 0.89 25.93
CA ASP A 234 -27.06 -0.21 25.78
C ASP A 234 -26.73 -1.14 24.61
N SER A 235 -25.64 -0.91 23.86
CA SER A 235 -25.20 -1.79 22.77
C SER A 235 -24.25 -2.88 23.29
N PRO A 236 -24.68 -4.15 23.38
CA PRO A 236 -23.80 -5.21 23.87
C PRO A 236 -22.55 -5.38 22.99
N GLU A 237 -22.70 -5.21 21.68
CA GLU A 237 -21.62 -5.29 20.69
C GLU A 237 -20.54 -4.23 20.94
N PHE A 238 -20.91 -2.95 21.03
CA PHE A 238 -19.93 -1.88 21.25
C PHE A 238 -19.33 -1.91 22.65
N ASN A 239 -20.08 -2.33 23.67
CA ASN A 239 -19.52 -2.53 25.01
C ASN A 239 -18.49 -3.67 25.05
N GLN A 240 -18.74 -4.77 24.33
CA GLN A 240 -17.76 -5.84 24.20
C GLN A 240 -16.48 -5.34 23.52
N LEU A 241 -16.60 -4.63 22.39
CA LEU A 241 -15.46 -4.03 21.68
C LEU A 241 -14.66 -3.07 22.58
N PHE A 242 -15.35 -2.23 23.34
CA PHE A 242 -14.71 -1.30 24.27
C PHE A 242 -13.99 -2.03 25.42
N GLY A 243 -14.59 -3.08 25.99
CA GLY A 243 -13.97 -3.90 27.02
C GLY A 243 -12.71 -4.63 26.53
N GLU A 244 -12.75 -5.17 25.32
CA GLU A 244 -11.59 -5.80 24.67
C GLU A 244 -10.45 -4.79 24.45
N LEU A 245 -10.77 -3.58 23.98
CA LEU A 245 -9.82 -2.49 23.81
C LEU A 245 -9.15 -2.09 25.14
N LEU A 246 -9.91 -1.97 26.22
CA LEU A 246 -9.37 -1.66 27.55
C LEU A 246 -8.41 -2.74 28.04
N ARG A 247 -8.79 -4.01 27.90
CA ARG A 247 -7.93 -5.15 28.28
C ARG A 247 -6.62 -5.18 27.50
N LEU A 248 -6.68 -4.99 26.18
CA LEU A 248 -5.48 -4.95 25.33
C LEU A 248 -4.55 -3.79 25.70
N ARG A 249 -5.13 -2.65 26.08
CA ARG A 249 -4.35 -1.50 26.55
C ARG A 249 -3.62 -1.80 27.86
N GLU A 250 -4.29 -2.41 28.83
CA GLU A 250 -3.66 -2.81 30.10
C GLU A 250 -2.52 -3.82 29.86
N GLN A 251 -2.74 -4.82 29.00
CA GLN A 251 -1.69 -5.78 28.62
C GLN A 251 -0.49 -5.09 27.98
N LYS A 252 -0.73 -4.14 27.08
CA LYS A 252 0.34 -3.36 26.45
C LYS A 252 1.14 -2.57 27.49
N GLU A 253 0.47 -1.84 28.38
CA GLU A 253 1.12 -1.05 29.42
C GLU A 253 1.94 -1.93 30.38
N ALA A 254 1.45 -3.13 30.71
CA ALA A 254 2.19 -4.10 31.52
C ALA A 254 3.46 -4.62 30.82
N VAL A 255 3.37 -4.95 29.53
CA VAL A 255 4.54 -5.41 28.74
C VAL A 255 5.57 -4.29 28.55
N GLU A 256 5.12 -3.06 28.25
CA GLU A 256 6.01 -1.88 28.13
C GLU A 256 6.74 -1.60 29.46
N LEU A 257 6.06 -1.77 30.60
CA LEU A 257 6.68 -1.65 31.91
C LEU A 257 7.74 -2.75 32.14
N GLN A 258 7.44 -4.00 31.80
CA GLN A 258 8.39 -5.11 31.92
C GLN A 258 9.63 -4.90 31.04
N GLU A 259 9.45 -4.50 29.78
CA GLU A 259 10.56 -4.16 28.87
C GLU A 259 11.42 -3.03 29.46
N SER A 260 10.77 -1.97 29.97
CA SER A 260 11.45 -0.83 30.58
C SER A 260 12.26 -1.22 31.81
N GLN A 261 11.72 -2.08 32.68
CA GLN A 261 12.43 -2.60 33.85
C GLN A 261 13.67 -3.40 33.46
N LEU A 262 13.57 -4.28 32.46
CA LEU A 262 14.71 -5.04 31.93
C LEU A 262 15.77 -4.12 31.33
N LYS A 263 15.35 -3.14 30.51
CA LYS A 263 16.25 -2.15 29.91
C LYS A 263 17.00 -1.34 30.98
N GLN A 264 16.29 -0.87 32.00
CA GLN A 264 16.88 -0.11 33.11
C GLN A 264 17.87 -0.97 33.93
N ARG A 265 17.56 -2.25 34.17
CA ARG A 265 18.49 -3.17 34.84
C ARG A 265 19.78 -3.39 34.04
N LEU A 266 19.68 -3.50 32.71
CA LEU A 266 20.85 -3.56 31.83
C LEU A 266 21.63 -2.25 31.83
N GLN A 267 20.96 -1.09 31.78
CA GLN A 267 21.61 0.23 31.88
C GLN A 267 22.34 0.42 33.21
N ALA A 268 21.72 0.02 34.33
CA ALA A 268 22.34 0.04 35.64
C ALA A 268 23.59 -0.88 35.71
N THR A 269 23.56 -2.00 34.99
CA THR A 269 24.71 -2.93 34.90
C THR A 269 25.84 -2.35 34.04
N LEU A 270 25.53 -1.61 32.98
CA LEU A 270 26.52 -0.90 32.16
C LEU A 270 27.19 0.24 32.94
N GLY A 271 26.43 0.99 33.73
CA GLY A 271 26.91 2.20 34.40
C GLY A 271 27.45 3.20 33.38
N GLU A 272 28.75 3.50 33.46
CA GLU A 272 29.44 4.42 32.54
C GLU A 272 29.89 3.75 31.23
N ALA A 273 29.77 2.43 31.12
CA ALA A 273 30.19 1.70 29.94
C ALA A 273 29.35 2.07 28.71
N THR A 274 30.04 2.24 27.59
CA THR A 274 29.43 2.59 26.30
C THR A 274 28.62 1.44 25.68
N ALA A 275 28.96 0.19 26.00
CA ALA A 275 28.38 -0.99 25.39
C ALA A 275 28.51 -2.23 26.30
N GLY A 276 27.61 -3.20 26.09
CA GLY A 276 27.67 -4.54 26.70
C GLY A 276 27.55 -5.61 25.63
N LEU A 277 28.31 -6.69 25.77
CA LEU A 277 28.31 -7.84 24.87
C LEU A 277 27.63 -9.03 25.54
N PHE A 278 26.85 -9.78 24.77
CA PHE A 278 26.11 -10.98 25.18
C PHE A 278 26.37 -12.10 24.16
N ALA A 279 25.93 -13.32 24.47
CA ALA A 279 26.03 -14.46 23.55
C ALA A 279 25.33 -14.17 22.20
N ASP A 280 24.15 -13.55 22.25
CA ASP A 280 23.29 -13.33 21.07
C ASP A 280 23.32 -11.88 20.54
N GLY A 281 24.26 -11.05 21.00
CA GLY A 281 24.38 -9.69 20.47
C GLY A 281 25.04 -8.67 21.38
N LYS A 282 24.73 -7.40 21.15
CA LYS A 282 25.29 -6.26 21.90
C LYS A 282 24.26 -5.18 22.13
N ILE A 283 24.43 -4.42 23.21
CA ILE A 283 23.73 -3.16 23.45
C ILE A 283 24.73 -2.01 23.45
N THR A 284 24.27 -0.81 23.08
CA THR A 284 25.05 0.42 23.19
C THR A 284 24.23 1.50 23.87
N TRP A 285 24.83 2.17 24.86
CA TRP A 285 24.21 3.29 25.55
C TRP A 285 25.25 4.41 25.67
N LYS A 286 25.24 5.32 24.68
CA LYS A 286 26.21 6.42 24.55
C LYS A 286 25.51 7.75 24.81
N ARG A 287 26.15 8.63 25.58
CA ARG A 287 25.74 10.03 25.66
C ARG A 287 25.95 10.70 24.30
N SER A 288 24.91 11.33 23.77
CA SER A 288 25.02 12.14 22.55
C SER A 288 25.82 13.42 22.83
N LYS A 289 26.41 14.02 21.78
CA LYS A 289 27.10 15.31 21.92
C LYS A 289 26.11 16.40 22.35
N ASP A 290 26.60 17.34 23.14
CA ASP A 290 25.84 18.54 23.48
C ASP A 290 25.50 19.32 22.20
N ARG A 291 24.26 19.79 22.12
CA ARG A 291 23.76 20.58 20.99
C ARG A 291 23.12 21.86 21.52
N LEU A 292 23.35 22.96 20.81
CA LEU A 292 22.58 24.19 21.02
C LEU A 292 21.26 24.06 20.27
N ALA A 293 20.15 24.31 20.96
CA ALA A 293 18.83 24.43 20.37
C ALA A 293 18.36 25.89 20.52
N PRO A 294 17.64 26.44 19.54
CA PRO A 294 17.07 27.77 19.67
C PRO A 294 16.04 27.80 20.80
N ASP A 295 16.13 28.83 21.64
CA ASP A 295 15.14 29.12 22.68
C ASP A 295 13.99 29.90 22.04
N LEU A 296 12.95 29.17 21.61
CA LEU A 296 11.80 29.74 20.92
C LEU A 296 10.94 30.62 21.84
N ASP A 297 10.91 30.31 23.15
CA ASP A 297 10.16 31.10 24.12
C ASP A 297 10.80 32.46 24.30
N LYS A 298 12.13 32.50 24.49
CA LYS A 298 12.88 33.75 24.58
C LYS A 298 12.86 34.51 23.26
N LEU A 299 13.01 33.83 22.13
CA LEU A 299 12.88 34.46 20.81
C LEU A 299 11.50 35.11 20.62
N GLY A 300 10.44 34.48 21.10
CA GLY A 300 9.09 35.04 21.05
C GLY A 300 8.87 36.24 21.96
N GLN A 301 9.59 36.32 23.09
CA GLN A 301 9.58 37.47 23.99
C GLN A 301 10.37 38.65 23.41
N ASP A 302 11.58 38.39 22.92
CA ASP A 302 12.51 39.43 22.44
C ASP A 302 12.14 39.93 21.03
N HIS A 303 11.62 39.05 20.17
CA HIS A 303 11.33 39.30 18.75
C HIS A 303 9.99 38.68 18.30
N PRO A 304 8.84 39.15 18.84
CA PRO A 304 7.52 38.62 18.48
C PRO A 304 7.15 38.84 17.00
N ASP A 305 7.72 39.87 16.36
CA ASP A 305 7.57 40.17 14.94
C ASP A 305 8.16 39.06 14.06
N LEU A 306 9.29 38.48 14.46
CA LEU A 306 9.90 37.36 13.76
C LEU A 306 9.03 36.11 13.87
N LEU A 307 8.55 35.74 15.06
CA LEU A 307 7.66 34.58 15.18
C LEU A 307 6.42 34.74 14.31
N THR A 308 5.80 35.91 14.30
CA THR A 308 4.62 36.20 13.48
C THR A 308 4.90 36.04 11.98
N ARG A 309 6.12 36.36 11.53
CA ARG A 309 6.54 36.22 10.12
C ARG A 309 6.79 34.77 9.71
N TYR A 310 7.11 33.89 10.64
CA TYR A 310 7.50 32.50 10.38
C TYR A 310 6.50 31.46 10.93
N VAL A 311 5.24 31.84 11.14
CA VAL A 311 4.17 30.88 11.42
C VAL A 311 3.65 30.24 10.14
N LYS A 312 3.27 28.96 10.23
CA LYS A 312 2.45 28.30 9.23
C LYS A 312 1.20 27.75 9.91
N PRO A 313 0.02 27.81 9.26
CA PRO A 313 -1.16 27.14 9.79
C PRO A 313 -0.89 25.64 9.84
N VAL A 314 -1.11 25.03 11.01
CA VAL A 314 -1.10 23.57 11.18
C VAL A 314 -2.55 23.17 11.43
N PRO A 315 -3.20 22.45 10.50
CA PRO A 315 -4.54 21.93 10.73
C PRO A 315 -4.59 21.06 11.98
N GLY A 316 -5.65 21.21 12.77
CA GLY A 316 -5.93 20.30 13.87
C GLY A 316 -6.26 18.90 13.35
N VAL A 317 -6.01 17.88 14.19
CA VAL A 317 -6.40 16.49 13.93
C VAL A 317 -7.30 16.01 15.06
N ARG A 318 -8.33 15.21 14.73
CA ARG A 318 -9.14 14.55 15.75
C ARG A 318 -8.28 13.54 16.51
N ARG A 319 -8.40 13.53 17.83
CA ARG A 319 -7.64 12.63 18.70
C ARG A 319 -8.56 11.56 19.23
N PHE A 320 -8.12 10.31 19.14
CA PHE A 320 -8.79 9.20 19.80
C PHE A 320 -8.25 9.07 21.22
N THR A 321 -9.06 9.42 22.22
CA THR A 321 -8.69 9.36 23.64
C THR A 321 -9.65 8.44 24.39
N ILE A 322 -9.10 7.56 25.21
CA ILE A 322 -9.88 6.61 26.01
C ILE A 322 -9.83 7.06 27.47
N GLN A 323 -11.00 7.19 28.10
CA GLN A 323 -11.14 7.46 29.53
C GLN A 323 -11.97 6.31 30.14
N PRO A 324 -11.34 5.33 30.81
CA PRO A 324 -12.08 4.31 31.52
C PRO A 324 -12.84 4.93 32.70
N LEU A 325 -13.98 4.33 33.07
CA LEU A 325 -14.63 4.64 34.34
C LEU A 325 -13.61 4.47 35.45
N ARG A 326 -13.34 5.55 36.19
CA ARG A 326 -12.50 5.47 37.39
C ARG A 326 -13.21 4.53 38.36
N GLN A 327 -12.60 3.38 38.65
CA GLN A 327 -12.94 2.67 39.86
C GLN A 327 -12.49 3.57 41.02
N THR A 328 -13.45 4.22 41.66
CA THR A 328 -13.19 4.94 42.92
C THR A 328 -12.67 3.89 43.91
N PRO A 329 -11.51 4.10 44.55
CA PRO A 329 -10.92 3.13 45.47
C PRO A 329 -11.80 2.84 46.69
#